data_AF-E6QJ80-F1
#
_entry.id   AF-E6QJ80-F1
#
_cell.length_a   1.000
_cell.length_b   1.000
_cell.length_c   1.000
_cell.angle_alpha   90.00
_cell.angle_beta   90.00
_cell.angle_gamma   90.00
#
_symmetry.space_group_name_H-M   'P 1'
#
loop_
_entity.id
_entity.type
_entity.pdbx_description
1 polymer ?
#
loop_
_entity_poly.entity_id
_entity_poly.type
_entity_poly.pdbx_seq_one_letter_code
_entity_poly.pdbx_strand_id
1 'polypeptide(L)' 'MKLLDVVALLEPIPEQHLLRGQVGTVVEALDPGYVEIEFLVGDDYITLAVAEDRLMPLHYAPNKSIRAA' A
#
# COMPACT_ATOMS: atom_id res chain seq x y z
N MET A 1 -10.97 2.94 -1.89
CA MET A 1 -9.94 2.33 -2.75
C MET A 1 -10.56 1.15 -3.50
N LYS A 2 -9.85 0.48 -4.41
CA LYS A 2 -10.37 -0.68 -5.16
C LYS A 2 -9.40 -1.86 -5.13
N LEU A 3 -9.96 -3.05 -5.40
CA LEU A 3 -9.17 -4.27 -5.57
C LEU A 3 -8.03 -4.06 -6.58
N LEU A 4 -6.83 -4.51 -6.21
CA LEU A 4 -5.56 -4.36 -6.93
C LEU A 4 -4.99 -2.93 -7.02
N ASP A 5 -5.56 -1.94 -6.33
CA ASP A 5 -4.86 -0.66 -6.16
C ASP A 5 -3.56 -0.89 -5.38
N VAL A 6 -2.46 -0.33 -5.88
CA VAL A 6 -1.19 -0.26 -5.16
C VAL A 6 -1.22 0.97 -4.27
N VAL A 7 -0.82 0.81 -3.01
CA VAL A 7 -0.98 1.83 -1.98
C VAL A 7 0.29 1.94 -1.14
N ALA A 8 0.46 3.08 -0.47
CA ALA A 8 1.49 3.27 0.54
C ALA A 8 0.90 3.69 1.88
N LEU A 9 1.47 3.19 2.98
CA LEU A 9 1.12 3.63 4.33
C LEU A 9 1.52 5.09 4.58
N LEU A 10 0.61 5.91 5.10
CA LEU A 10 0.88 7.28 5.53
C LEU A 10 1.58 7.37 6.89
N GLU A 11 1.42 6.33 7.70
CA GLU A 11 1.94 6.19 9.06
C GLU A 11 2.48 4.76 9.27
N PRO A 12 3.47 4.56 10.15
CA PRO A 12 3.97 3.21 10.43
C PRO A 12 2.93 2.36 11.18
N ILE A 13 3.11 1.04 11.13
CA ILE A 13 2.42 0.05 11.97
C ILE A 13 3.52 -0.83 12.61
N PRO A 14 4.13 -0.36 13.72
CA PRO A 14 5.32 -0.99 14.29
C PRO A 14 5.11 -2.46 14.70
N GLU A 15 3.90 -2.82 15.10
CA GLU A 15 3.52 -4.17 15.55
C GLU A 15 3.66 -5.20 14.44
N GLN A 16 3.59 -4.76 13.17
CA GLN A 16 3.74 -5.60 11.99
C GLN A 16 5.03 -5.29 11.21
N HIS A 17 5.96 -4.54 11.83
CA HIS A 17 7.20 -4.11 11.20
C HIS A 17 7.01 -3.29 9.91
N LEU A 18 5.86 -2.61 9.77
CA LEU A 18 5.54 -1.80 8.61
C LEU A 18 5.96 -0.34 8.84
N LEU A 19 6.69 0.21 7.88
CA LEU A 19 7.17 1.57 7.91
C LEU A 19 6.21 2.52 7.18
N ARG A 20 6.32 3.81 7.47
CA ARG A 20 5.69 4.84 6.64
C ARG A 20 6.23 4.73 5.21
N GLY A 21 5.32 4.76 4.24
CA GLY A 21 5.64 4.61 2.82
C GLY A 21 5.76 3.16 2.37
N GLN A 22 5.62 2.18 3.27
CA GLN A 22 5.62 0.76 2.89
C GLN A 22 4.49 0.52 1.88
N VAL A 23 4.87 -0.10 0.77
CA VAL A 23 3.98 -0.36 -0.36
C VAL A 23 3.26 -1.69 -0.14
N GLY A 24 1.97 -1.68 -0.42
CA GLY A 24 1.13 -2.88 -0.41
C GLY A 24 0.09 -2.83 -1.53
N THR A 25 -0.66 -3.93 -1.68
CA THR A 25 -1.71 -4.07 -2.69
C THR A 25 -3.04 -4.36 -2.02
N VAL A 26 -4.12 -3.70 -2.43
CA VAL A 26 -5.47 -4.03 -1.97
C VAL A 26 -5.87 -5.41 -2.50
N VAL A 27 -6.15 -6.34 -1.60
CA VAL A 27 -6.56 -7.72 -1.93
C VAL A 27 -8.03 -8.00 -1.62
N GLU A 28 -8.68 -7.18 -0.78
CA GLU A 28 -10.12 -7.27 -0.51
C GLU A 28 -10.68 -5.91 -0.08
N ALA A 29 -11.94 -5.63 -0.47
CA ALA A 29 -12.71 -4.52 0.09
C ALA A 29 -13.50 -5.03 1.30
N LEU A 30 -13.35 -4.37 2.46
CA LEU A 30 -13.99 -4.78 3.70
C LEU A 30 -15.21 -3.87 3.97
N ASP A 31 -15.37 -3.46 5.23
CA ASP A 31 -16.36 -2.46 5.63
C ASP A 31 -16.07 -1.08 5.01
N PRO A 32 -17.07 -0.18 4.94
CA PRO A 32 -16.87 1.18 4.43
C PRO A 32 -15.68 1.90 5.10
N GLY A 33 -14.69 2.27 4.29
CA GLY A 33 -13.48 2.95 4.76
C GLY A 33 -12.35 2.02 5.21
N TYR A 34 -12.49 0.70 5.06
CA TYR A 34 -11.45 -0.28 5.32
C TYR A 34 -11.21 -1.19 4.12
N VAL A 35 -9.96 -1.57 3.93
CA VAL A 35 -9.53 -2.51 2.90
C VAL A 35 -8.50 -3.47 3.47
N GLU A 36 -8.46 -4.70 2.96
CA GLU A 36 -7.37 -5.62 3.27
C GLU A 36 -6.22 -5.39 2.29
N ILE A 37 -5.02 -5.20 2.85
CA ILE A 37 -3.80 -4.94 2.10
C ILE A 37 -2.82 -6.09 2.32
N GLU A 38 -2.26 -6.61 1.23
CA GLU A 38 -1.09 -7.49 1.26
C GLU A 38 0.19 -6.64 1.20
N PHE A 39 1.08 -6.83 2.18
CA PHE A 39 2.41 -6.23 2.25
C PHE A 39 3.47 -7.31 2.15
N LEU A 40 4.58 -6.98 1.50
CA LEU A 40 5.82 -7.73 1.61
C LEU A 40 6.64 -7.16 2.78
N VAL A 41 7.00 -8.00 3.74
CA VAL A 41 7.83 -7.64 4.91
C VAL A 41 9.01 -8.59 4.97
N GLY A 42 10.19 -8.10 4.59
CA GLY A 42 11.33 -8.97 4.35
C GLY A 42 11.03 -9.91 3.17
N ASP A 43 10.99 -11.21 3.45
CA ASP A 43 10.70 -12.27 2.46
C ASP A 43 9.30 -12.88 2.63
N ASP A 44 8.50 -12.39 3.58
CA ASP A 44 7.16 -12.91 3.90
C ASP A 44 6.05 -11.95 3.45
N TYR A 45 4.92 -12.52 3.05
CA TYR A 45 3.69 -11.78 2.78
C TYR A 45 2.79 -11.78 4.01
N ILE A 46 2.29 -10.61 4.37
CA ILE A 46 1.29 -10.45 5.43
C ILE A 46 0.09 -9.67 4.88
N THR A 47 -1.12 -10.01 5.35
CA THR A 47 -2.31 -9.21 5.08
C THR A 47 -2.79 -8.48 6.32
N LEU A 48 -3.29 -7.27 6.15
CA LEU A 48 -3.81 -6.45 7.25
C LEU A 48 -5.00 -5.62 6.77
N ALA A 49 -6.04 -5.55 7.60
CA ALA A 49 -7.12 -4.58 7.43
C ALA A 49 -6.63 -3.18 7.81
N VAL A 50 -6.69 -2.24 6.87
CA VAL A 50 -6.21 -0.86 7.06
C VAL A 50 -7.31 0.13 6.68
N ALA A 51 -7.46 1.18 7.48
CA ALA A 51 -8.35 2.28 7.17
C ALA A 51 -7.84 3.05 5.94
N GLU A 52 -8.73 3.34 4.99
CA GLU A 52 -8.38 4.00 3.73
C GLU A 52 -7.73 5.37 3.92
N ASP A 53 -8.06 6.08 5.00
CA ASP A 53 -7.50 7.40 5.33
C ASP A 53 -6.03 7.35 5.79
N ARG A 54 -5.51 6.16 6.12
CA ARG A 54 -4.09 5.92 6.42
C ARG A 54 -3.30 5.49 5.19
N LEU A 55 -3.92 5.48 4.01
CA LEU A 55 -3.33 4.99 2.77
C LEU A 55 -3.26 6.09 1.71
N MET A 56 -2.21 6.04 0.90
CA MET A 56 -2.05 6.84 -0.30
C MET A 56 -2.07 5.92 -1.53
N PRO A 57 -3.03 6.04 -2.45
CA PRO A 57 -2.98 5.29 -3.70
C PRO A 57 -1.78 5.75 -4.54
N LEU A 58 -1.04 4.79 -5.09
CA LEU A 58 0.12 5.02 -5.94
C LEU A 58 -0.26 4.79 -7.40
N HIS A 59 -0.13 5.83 -8.21
CA HIS A 59 -0.32 5.74 -9.65
C HIS A 59 1.03 5.81 -10.36
N TYR A 60 1.40 4.73 -11.03
CA TYR A 60 2.58 4.74 -11.89
C TYR A 60 2.27 5.47 -13.20
N ALA A 61 3.05 6.51 -13.48
CA ALA A 61 3.09 7.17 -14.78
C ALA A 61 4.57 7.36 -15.17
N PRO A 62 5.01 6.85 -16.33
CA PRO A 62 6.37 7.07 -16.79
C PRO A 62 6.67 8.56 -16.89
N ASN A 63 7.72 9.03 -16.20
CA ASN A 63 8.17 10.40 -16.37
C ASN A 63 8.92 10.50 -17.71
N LYS A 64 8.25 11.06 -18.73
CA LYS A 64 8.79 11.23 -20.09
C LYS A 64 10.04 12.14 -20.15
N SER A 65 10.40 12.79 -19.04
CA SER A 65 11.48 13.77 -18.94
C SER A 65 12.83 13.17 -18.53
N ILE A 66 12.88 11.93 -18.04
CA ILE A 66 14.13 11.28 -17.64
C ILE A 66 14.74 10.63 -18.89
N ARG A 67 15.62 11.35 -19.58
CA ARG A 67 16.55 10.71 -20.52
C ARG A 67 17.59 9.98 -19.68
N ALA A 68 17.68 8.66 -19.85
CA ALA A 68 18.82 7.89 -19.38
C ALA A 68 20.08 8.51 -20.01
N ALA A 69 21.00 8.97 -19.16
CA ALA A 69 22.32 9.43 -19.55
C ALA A 69 23.21 8.23 -19.92
#